data_AF-A0A9Q0PP47-F1
#
_entry.id   AF-A0A9Q0PP47-F1
#
_cell.length_a   1.000
_cell.length_b   1.000
_cell.length_c   1.000
_cell.angle_alpha   90.00
_cell.angle_beta   90.00
_cell.angle_gamma   90.00
#
_symmetry.space_group_name_H-M   'P 1'
#
loop_
_entity.id
_entity.type
_entity.pdbx_description
1 polymer ?
#
loop_
_entity_poly.entity_id
_entity_poly.type
_entity_poly.pdbx_seq_one_letter_code
_entity_poly.pdbx_strand_id
1 'polypeptide(L)'
;MCDLGLNDQDSSICNQQYCSVCGVIKSGFSPKMDGISTLSTSWRAHTAIPEEIEEEFKFMNVKRAMLVCRVVAGRVGCELDEDVDKQDGGADSVLGRGGSGVHTRLDEQELLVFNPRAVLPCFVIVYTV
;
A
#
# COMPACT_ATOMS: atom_id res chain seq x y z
N MET A 1 8.26 -2.83 21.06
CA MET A 1 8.88 -1.96 20.04
C MET A 1 9.28 -2.80 18.84
N CYS A 2 9.36 -2.21 17.64
CA CYS A 2 9.79 -2.92 16.43
C CYS A 2 11.21 -2.48 16.04
N ASP A 3 12.10 -3.46 15.99
CA ASP A 3 13.53 -3.26 15.77
C ASP A 3 13.92 -3.40 14.29
N LEU A 4 12.97 -3.75 13.43
CA LEU A 4 13.18 -3.80 11.99
C LEU A 4 13.74 -2.46 11.48
N GLY A 5 14.88 -2.52 10.79
CA GLY A 5 15.60 -1.35 10.28
C GLY A 5 16.38 -0.56 11.33
N LEU A 6 16.55 -1.07 12.57
CA LEU A 6 17.50 -0.46 13.51
C LEU A 6 18.94 -0.66 13.04
N ASN A 7 19.75 0.39 13.20
CA ASN A 7 21.19 0.42 12.92
C ASN A 7 21.56 -0.08 11.51
N ASP A 8 20.65 0.08 10.54
CA ASP A 8 20.79 -0.34 9.14
C ASP A 8 21.13 -1.83 8.93
N GLN A 9 20.93 -2.69 9.95
CA GLN A 9 21.35 -4.10 9.93
C GLN A 9 20.26 -5.06 10.41
N ASP A 10 19.34 -4.62 11.28
CA ASP A 10 18.34 -5.50 11.84
C ASP A 10 17.19 -5.78 10.85
N SER A 11 17.21 -6.98 10.26
CA SER A 11 16.18 -7.50 9.37
C SER A 11 15.17 -8.44 10.06
N SER A 12 15.28 -8.60 11.38
CA SER A 12 14.40 -9.49 12.14
C SER A 12 12.99 -8.93 12.26
N ILE A 13 12.00 -9.76 11.99
CA ILE A 13 10.58 -9.44 12.22
C ILE A 13 10.22 -9.55 13.71
N CYS A 14 9.48 -8.58 14.23
CA CYS A 14 9.03 -8.60 15.63
C CYS A 14 7.75 -9.43 15.83
N ASN A 15 7.44 -9.84 17.06
CA ASN A 15 6.22 -10.58 17.42
C ASN A 15 5.08 -9.68 17.95
N GLN A 16 5.14 -8.37 17.71
CA GLN A 16 4.13 -7.43 18.17
C GLN A 16 2.86 -7.52 17.32
N GLN A 17 1.69 -7.65 17.95
CA GLN A 17 0.42 -7.83 17.24
C GLN A 17 0.02 -6.61 16.39
N TYR A 18 0.43 -5.42 16.82
CA TYR A 18 0.08 -4.15 16.16
C TYR A 18 1.16 -3.63 15.21
N CYS A 19 2.21 -4.42 14.93
CA CYS A 19 3.22 -4.00 13.95
C CYS A 19 2.75 -4.35 12.53
N SER A 20 2.25 -3.36 11.80
CA SER A 20 1.70 -3.54 10.44
C SER A 20 2.70 -4.20 9.49
N VAL A 21 3.93 -3.71 9.41
CA VAL A 21 4.96 -4.23 8.49
C VAL A 21 5.32 -5.69 8.82
N CYS A 22 5.65 -5.98 10.08
CA CYS A 22 6.00 -7.36 10.47
C CYS A 22 4.81 -8.30 10.33
N GLY A 23 3.59 -7.82 10.56
CA GLY A 23 2.35 -8.55 10.32
C GLY A 23 2.18 -8.92 8.85
N VAL A 24 2.36 -7.94 7.94
CA VAL A 24 2.28 -8.18 6.50
C VAL A 24 3.37 -9.13 6.02
N ILE A 25 4.61 -9.01 6.50
CA ILE A 25 5.69 -9.94 6.13
C ILE A 25 5.36 -11.37 6.57
N LYS A 26 4.80 -11.55 7.77
CA LYS A 26 4.49 -12.89 8.32
C LYS A 26 3.28 -13.54 7.69
N SER A 27 2.22 -12.78 7.52
CA SER A 27 0.88 -13.30 7.26
C SER A 27 0.30 -12.83 5.92
N GLY A 28 1.02 -11.97 5.19
CA GLY A 28 0.51 -11.28 4.02
C GLY A 28 -0.43 -10.12 4.38
N PHE A 29 -0.96 -9.48 3.35
CA PHE A 29 -2.02 -8.48 3.51
C PHE A 29 -3.32 -9.14 3.99
N SER A 30 -4.06 -8.41 4.82
CA SER A 30 -5.33 -8.90 5.39
C SER A 30 -6.37 -9.13 4.29
N PRO A 31 -7.20 -10.17 4.36
CA PRO A 31 -8.37 -10.31 3.49
C PRO A 31 -9.59 -9.53 3.98
N LYS A 32 -9.51 -8.89 5.16
CA LYS A 32 -10.63 -8.12 5.76
C LYS A 32 -10.71 -6.68 5.24
N MET A 33 -9.80 -6.28 4.37
CA MET A 33 -9.74 -4.95 3.76
C MET A 33 -10.40 -5.02 2.38
N ASP A 34 -11.12 -3.97 2.00
CA ASP A 34 -11.86 -3.89 0.73
C ASP A 34 -10.96 -3.77 -0.51
N GLY A 35 -9.64 -3.75 -0.29
CA GLY A 35 -8.62 -3.76 -1.33
C GLY A 35 -7.29 -3.24 -0.79
N ILE A 36 -6.21 -3.46 -1.53
CA ILE A 36 -4.89 -2.90 -1.25
C ILE A 36 -4.64 -1.76 -2.22
N SER A 37 -4.54 -0.55 -1.67
CA SER A 37 -4.07 0.61 -2.41
C SER A 37 -2.57 0.50 -2.66
N THR A 38 -2.17 0.67 -3.92
CA THR A 38 -0.77 0.72 -4.34
C THR A 38 -0.51 2.00 -5.11
N LEU A 39 0.64 2.62 -4.86
CA LEU A 39 1.01 3.92 -5.39
C LEU A 39 2.26 3.79 -6.25
N SER A 40 2.23 4.43 -7.41
CA SER A 40 3.28 4.39 -8.44
C SER A 40 4.61 5.04 -8.03
N THR A 41 4.58 5.94 -7.05
CA THR A 41 5.75 6.71 -6.63
C THR A 41 5.93 6.72 -5.11
N SER A 42 7.19 6.77 -4.67
CA SER A 42 7.54 6.87 -3.25
C SER A 42 7.00 8.15 -2.61
N TRP A 43 6.96 9.27 -3.34
CA TRP A 43 6.38 10.52 -2.87
C TRP A 43 4.91 10.36 -2.51
N ARG A 44 4.09 9.79 -3.41
CA ARG A 44 2.67 9.55 -3.11
C ARG A 44 2.49 8.59 -1.94
N ALA A 45 3.30 7.52 -1.89
CA ALA A 45 3.28 6.57 -0.77
C ALA A 45 3.66 7.23 0.57
N HIS A 46 4.58 8.19 0.56
CA HIS A 46 4.93 8.98 1.73
C HIS A 46 3.78 9.89 2.17
N THR A 47 3.21 10.66 1.24
CA THR A 47 2.14 11.63 1.53
C THR A 47 0.79 10.98 1.85
N ALA A 48 0.62 9.69 1.58
CA ALA A 48 -0.60 8.94 1.90
C ALA A 48 -0.82 8.76 3.41
N ILE A 49 0.23 8.94 4.23
CA ILE A 49 0.14 8.93 5.70
C ILE A 49 0.38 10.37 6.19
N PRO A 50 -0.68 11.09 6.62
CA PRO A 50 -0.57 12.43 7.17
C PRO A 50 0.36 12.50 8.40
N GLU A 51 1.02 13.63 8.60
CA GLU A 51 1.91 13.84 9.74
C GLU A 51 1.16 13.78 11.08
N GLU A 52 -0.10 14.22 11.11
CA GLU A 52 -0.94 14.21 12.32
C GLU A 52 -1.15 12.78 12.84
N ILE A 53 -1.29 11.80 11.95
CA ILE A 53 -1.41 10.38 12.35
C ILE A 53 -0.10 9.91 13.00
N GLU A 54 1.05 10.32 12.47
CA GLU A 54 2.34 9.98 13.06
C GLU A 54 2.52 10.62 14.44
N GLU A 55 2.08 11.88 14.61
CA GLU A 55 2.10 12.57 15.90
C GLU A 55 1.19 11.91 16.93
N GLU A 56 -0.03 11.52 16.54
CA GLU A 56 -0.98 10.80 17.41
C GLU A 56 -0.37 9.51 17.96
N PHE A 57 0.42 8.81 17.14
CA PHE A 57 1.04 7.54 17.50
C PHE A 57 2.50 7.64 17.95
N LYS A 58 3.04 8.86 18.10
CA LYS A 58 4.45 9.12 18.45
C LYS A 58 4.87 8.45 19.75
N PHE A 59 3.97 8.37 20.73
CA PHE A 59 4.24 7.71 22.03
C PHE A 59 4.52 6.21 21.91
N MET A 60 4.16 5.57 20.78
CA MET A 60 4.44 4.16 20.52
C MET A 60 5.78 3.93 19.82
N ASN A 61 6.58 4.97 19.59
CA ASN A 61 7.83 4.92 18.81
C ASN A 61 7.62 4.30 17.42
N VAL A 62 6.56 4.75 16.73
CA VAL A 62 6.28 4.33 15.35
C VAL A 62 7.38 4.81 14.40
N LYS A 63 7.60 4.07 13.32
CA LYS A 63 8.53 4.41 12.25
C LYS A 63 7.76 4.38 10.93
N ARG A 64 8.16 5.22 9.98
CA ARG A 64 7.66 5.10 8.61
C ARG A 64 8.31 3.92 7.91
N ALA A 65 7.50 3.24 7.11
CA ALA A 65 7.97 2.18 6.24
C ALA A 65 7.19 2.17 4.93
N MET A 66 7.87 1.93 3.81
CA MET A 66 7.26 1.65 2.52
C MET A 66 7.47 0.19 2.15
N LEU A 67 6.42 -0.45 1.64
CA LEU A 67 6.51 -1.77 1.02
C LEU A 67 6.59 -1.59 -0.50
N VAL A 68 7.71 -2.01 -1.08
CA VAL A 68 7.81 -2.14 -2.53
C VAL A 68 7.30 -3.53 -2.89
N CYS A 69 6.18 -3.58 -3.60
CA CYS A 69 5.49 -4.82 -3.92
C CYS A 69 5.55 -5.13 -5.42
N ARG A 70 5.63 -6.42 -5.76
CA ARG A 70 5.24 -6.90 -7.09
C ARG A 70 3.73 -7.15 -7.06
N VAL A 71 3.02 -6.60 -8.02
CA VAL A 71 1.55 -6.67 -8.08
C VAL A 71 1.12 -7.45 -9.32
N VAL A 72 0.26 -8.45 -9.12
CA VAL A 72 -0.44 -9.16 -10.21
C VAL A 72 -1.79 -8.46 -10.42
N ALA A 73 -1.80 -7.44 -11.29
CA ALA A 73 -2.97 -6.57 -11.45
C ALA A 73 -4.19 -7.25 -12.11
N GLY A 74 -3.98 -8.34 -12.85
CA GLY A 74 -5.06 -9.03 -13.57
C GLY A 74 -5.76 -8.12 -14.59
N ARG A 75 -7.08 -8.29 -14.74
CA ARG A 75 -7.92 -7.38 -15.53
C ARG A 75 -8.09 -6.08 -14.75
N VAL A 76 -7.55 -5.00 -15.31
CA VAL A 76 -7.58 -3.68 -14.69
C VAL A 76 -8.79 -2.90 -15.20
N GLY A 77 -9.71 -2.57 -14.31
CA GLY A 77 -10.82 -1.66 -14.57
C GLY A 77 -10.38 -0.20 -14.46
N CYS A 78 -11.12 0.69 -15.13
CA CYS A 78 -10.93 2.13 -15.01
C CYS A 78 -12.23 2.78 -14.55
N GLU A 79 -12.18 3.61 -13.51
CA GLU A 79 -13.35 4.32 -12.98
C GLU A 79 -13.95 5.34 -13.97
N LEU A 80 -13.27 5.63 -15.09
CA LEU A 80 -13.75 6.54 -16.13
C LEU A 80 -14.80 5.93 -17.06
N ASP A 81 -14.92 4.60 -17.08
CA ASP A 81 -15.87 3.92 -17.92
C ASP A 81 -17.14 3.58 -17.12
N GLU A 82 -18.11 4.51 -17.14
CA GLU A 82 -19.46 4.32 -16.56
C GLU A 82 -20.20 3.09 -17.15
N ASP A 83 -19.69 2.51 -18.24
CA ASP A 83 -20.28 1.41 -19.00
C ASP A 83 -19.61 0.02 -18.81
N VAL A 84 -18.52 -0.09 -18.04
CA VAL A 84 -17.73 -1.36 -18.01
C VAL A 84 -18.36 -2.45 -17.11
N ASP A 85 -19.35 -2.13 -16.29
CA ASP A 85 -19.76 -3.02 -15.19
C ASP A 85 -20.89 -4.01 -15.48
N LYS A 86 -21.19 -4.37 -16.74
CA LYS A 86 -22.32 -5.30 -16.99
C LYS A 86 -22.07 -6.49 -17.90
N GLN A 87 -20.90 -6.63 -18.51
CA GLN A 87 -20.72 -7.69 -19.53
C GLN A 87 -19.55 -8.66 -19.33
N ASP A 88 -18.57 -8.40 -18.47
CA ASP A 88 -17.38 -9.27 -18.38
C ASP A 88 -16.84 -9.49 -16.95
N GLY A 89 -17.54 -10.25 -16.12
CA GLY A 89 -16.94 -10.98 -14.99
C GLY A 89 -16.10 -10.21 -13.96
N GLY A 90 -16.28 -8.89 -13.79
CA GLY A 90 -15.59 -8.04 -12.81
C GLY A 90 -14.10 -7.78 -13.09
N ALA A 91 -13.55 -6.70 -12.53
CA ALA A 91 -12.12 -6.38 -12.59
C ALA A 91 -11.36 -6.99 -11.39
N ASP A 92 -10.10 -7.39 -11.60
CA ASP A 92 -9.21 -7.88 -10.53
C ASP A 92 -8.54 -6.74 -9.76
N SER A 93 -8.42 -5.57 -10.39
CA SER A 93 -7.96 -4.32 -9.82
C SER A 93 -8.57 -3.13 -10.55
N VAL A 94 -8.54 -1.94 -9.93
CA VAL A 94 -9.08 -0.71 -10.51
C VAL A 94 -8.06 0.42 -10.39
N LEU A 95 -7.90 1.20 -11.47
CA LEU A 95 -7.14 2.45 -11.44
C LEU A 95 -8.02 3.58 -10.87
N GLY A 96 -7.65 4.04 -9.67
CA GLY A 96 -8.23 5.23 -9.06
C GLY A 96 -7.53 6.50 -9.52
N ARG A 97 -8.30 7.56 -9.77
CA ARG A 97 -7.75 8.90 -10.04
C ARG A 97 -7.43 9.61 -8.73
N GLY A 98 -6.14 9.86 -8.48
CA GLY A 98 -5.71 10.78 -7.45
C GLY A 98 -6.06 12.22 -7.82
N GLY A 99 -7.22 12.71 -7.40
CA GLY A 99 -7.60 14.11 -7.52
C GLY A 99 -8.14 14.56 -8.89
N SER A 100 -8.98 15.59 -8.83
CA SER A 100 -9.77 16.16 -9.93
C SER A 100 -8.89 16.76 -11.05
N GLY A 101 -9.03 16.27 -12.29
CA GLY A 101 -8.47 16.97 -13.46
C GLY A 101 -8.19 16.08 -14.67
N VAL A 102 -8.86 16.35 -15.81
CA VAL A 102 -8.95 15.61 -17.08
C VAL A 102 -7.62 15.11 -17.73
N HIS A 103 -6.45 15.38 -17.16
CA HIS A 103 -5.17 14.78 -17.54
C HIS A 103 -4.31 14.41 -16.32
N THR A 104 -4.60 13.28 -15.68
CA THR A 104 -3.65 12.69 -14.71
C THR A 104 -2.62 11.88 -15.49
N ARG A 105 -1.35 12.23 -15.34
CA ARG A 105 -0.24 11.45 -15.94
C ARG A 105 -0.30 10.03 -15.38
N LEU A 106 0.13 9.01 -16.12
CA LEU A 106 0.19 7.61 -15.64
C LEU A 106 0.88 7.51 -14.26
N ASP A 107 1.82 8.41 -14.00
CA ASP A 107 2.58 8.53 -12.75
C ASP A 107 1.74 8.95 -11.52
N GLU A 108 0.49 9.38 -11.71
CA GLU A 108 -0.44 9.83 -10.66
C GLU A 108 -1.58 8.84 -10.39
N GLN A 109 -1.56 7.65 -11.00
CA GLN A 109 -2.58 6.63 -10.75
C GLN A 109 -2.32 5.86 -9.46
N GLU A 110 -3.39 5.66 -8.70
CA GLU A 110 -3.47 4.67 -7.62
C GLU A 110 -4.05 3.38 -8.21
N LEU A 111 -3.51 2.22 -7.86
CA LEU A 111 -4.07 0.93 -8.26
C LEU A 111 -4.60 0.22 -7.02
N LEU A 112 -5.92 0.01 -6.98
CA LEU A 112 -6.61 -0.73 -5.93
C LEU A 112 -6.75 -2.19 -6.34
N VAL A 113 -6.18 -3.10 -5.55
CA VAL A 113 -6.14 -4.54 -5.84
C VAL A 113 -7.02 -5.30 -4.85
N PHE A 114 -8.01 -6.04 -5.33
CA PHE A 114 -9.01 -6.68 -4.46
C PHE A 114 -8.54 -8.00 -3.85
N ASN A 115 -7.65 -8.73 -4.51
CA ASN A 115 -7.09 -9.98 -3.99
C ASN A 115 -5.79 -9.72 -3.22
N PRO A 116 -5.74 -9.90 -1.89
CA PRO A 116 -4.53 -9.63 -1.12
C PRO A 116 -3.35 -10.53 -1.46
N ARG A 117 -3.60 -11.70 -2.05
CA ARG A 117 -2.55 -12.63 -2.49
C ARG A 117 -1.87 -12.17 -3.79
N ALA A 118 -2.43 -11.18 -4.48
CA ALA A 118 -1.86 -10.63 -5.70
C ALA A 118 -0.79 -9.54 -5.44
N VAL A 119 -0.64 -9.09 -4.18
CA VAL A 119 0.36 -8.10 -3.79
C VAL A 119 1.46 -8.79 -2.99
N LEU A 120 2.66 -8.86 -3.57
CA LEU A 120 3.80 -9.59 -3.03
C LEU A 120 4.86 -8.61 -2.52
N PRO A 121 5.02 -8.43 -1.20
CA PRO A 121 6.09 -7.62 -0.63
C PRO A 121 7.45 -8.11 -1.13
N CYS A 122 8.23 -7.23 -1.74
CA CYS A 122 9.57 -7.53 -2.25
C CYS A 122 10.65 -6.87 -1.39
N PHE A 123 10.43 -5.60 -1.03
CA PHE A 123 11.36 -4.84 -0.19
C PHE A 123 10.59 -4.03 0.84
N VAL A 124 11.23 -3.82 2.00
CA VAL A 124 10.77 -2.88 3.03
C VAL A 124 11.80 -1.78 3.14
N ILE A 125 11.36 -0.53 3.00
CA ILE A 125 12.19 0.66 3.19
C ILE A 125 11.73 1.31 4.48
N VAL A 126 12.54 1.23 5.54
CA VAL A 126 12.30 1.93 6.81
C VAL A 126 13.06 3.25 6.77
N TYR A 127 12.42 4.36 7.11
CA TYR A 127 13.03 5.69 7.02
C TYR A 127 12.42 6.65 8.04
N THR A 128 13.14 7.76 8.27
CA THR A 128 12.68 8.91 9.04
C THR A 128 12.38 10.06 8.08
N VAL A 129 11.45 10.94 8.46
CA VAL A 129 11.16 12.18 7.73
C VAL A 129 12.15 13.27 8.12
#